data_AF-A0A8S3HTW6-F1
#
_entry.id   AF-A0A8S3HTW6-F1
#
_cell.length_a   1.000
_cell.length_b   1.000
_cell.length_c   1.000
_cell.angle_alpha   90.00
_cell.angle_beta   90.00
_cell.angle_gamma   90.00
#
_symmetry.space_group_name_H-M   'P 1'
#
loop_
_entity.id
_entity.type
_entity.pdbx_description
1 polymer ?
#
loop_
_entity_poly.entity_id
_entity_poly.type
_entity_poly.pdbx_seq_one_letter_code
_entity_poly.pdbx_strand_id
1 'polypeptide(L)'
;TTPSSSTVYKTLLSISHHICKLYNLSMQSYPDVQQLRHQLANDLLIRIPDDEYLIILLDSIDQLETDAYDCHWLPGLFPHNVKCIVSTLPDHGNILSSLKNIINYNPLSPQDTEDILINVPAFEASTVDLVYNDWLAMKKRSLSDEQRSFISDLMKDQTNILPLYMKLMFDIFSTWHSYDTIDVELKRLKTVDDCIRYLFNRLKVIHNPILFQRAICYMTACRNGISQNELEDVLSLDDDVLISVFEHYIPPIRRIPGILWTRIRNDLDEYITEKEVDDSSVIY
;
A
#
# COMPACT_ATOMS: atom_id res chain seq x y z
N THR A 1 5.56 4.31 1.90
CA THR A 1 6.84 4.68 2.54
C THR A 1 6.69 5.24 3.95
N THR A 2 7.64 4.90 4.83
CA THR A 2 7.86 5.57 6.12
C THR A 2 8.55 6.92 5.90
N PRO A 3 8.22 8.00 6.65
CA PRO A 3 8.88 9.31 6.51
C PRO A 3 10.41 9.26 6.74
N SER A 4 10.84 8.24 7.48
CA SER A 4 12.24 7.92 7.80
C SER A 4 12.99 7.22 6.66
N SER A 5 12.40 7.07 5.47
CA SER A 5 13.05 6.44 4.31
C SER A 5 12.59 7.06 2.98
N SER A 6 12.23 8.34 2.98
CA SER A 6 11.83 9.05 1.75
C SER A 6 13.01 9.38 0.83
N THR A 7 14.21 9.53 1.40
CA THR A 7 15.45 9.86 0.67
C THR A 7 16.41 8.69 0.71
N VAL A 8 17.28 8.60 -0.29
CA VAL A 8 18.38 7.62 -0.34
C VAL A 8 19.20 7.63 0.95
N TYR A 9 19.56 8.81 1.43
CA TYR A 9 20.35 9.00 2.64
C TYR A 9 19.68 8.32 3.85
N LYS A 10 18.41 8.62 4.08
CA LYS A 10 17.66 8.09 5.22
C LYS A 10 17.48 6.57 5.11
N THR A 11 17.25 6.06 3.90
CA THR A 11 17.14 4.61 3.63
C THR A 11 18.43 3.89 3.95
N LEU A 12 19.59 4.37 3.46
CA LEU A 12 20.90 3.78 3.77
C LEU A 12 21.23 3.85 5.26
N LEU A 13 20.92 4.97 5.92
CA LEU A 13 21.13 5.14 7.34
C LEU A 13 20.27 4.15 8.16
N SER A 14 19.01 3.98 7.78
CA SER A 14 18.07 3.03 8.41
C SER A 14 18.54 1.59 8.27
N ILE A 15 18.92 1.16 7.05
CA ILE A 15 19.45 -0.19 6.80
C ILE A 15 20.73 -0.42 7.62
N SER A 16 21.65 0.53 7.60
CA SER A 16 22.91 0.45 8.34
C SER A 16 22.69 0.36 9.84
N HIS A 17 21.76 1.15 10.40
CA HIS A 17 21.42 1.09 11.82
C HIS A 17 20.78 -0.24 12.20
N HIS A 18 19.86 -0.78 11.39
CA HIS A 18 19.26 -2.08 11.64
C HIS A 18 20.30 -3.20 11.66
N ILE A 19 21.21 -3.23 10.68
CA ILE A 19 22.31 -4.20 10.64
C ILE A 19 23.22 -4.03 11.87
N CYS A 20 23.61 -2.80 12.21
CA CYS A 20 24.44 -2.55 13.38
C CYS A 20 23.79 -3.02 14.69
N LYS A 21 22.48 -2.81 14.83
CA LYS A 21 21.74 -3.26 16.00
C LYS A 21 21.61 -4.79 16.06
N LEU A 22 21.41 -5.45 14.92
CA LEU A 22 21.30 -6.91 14.85
C LEU A 22 22.63 -7.60 15.19
N TYR A 23 23.75 -7.09 14.66
CA TYR A 23 25.07 -7.72 14.78
C TYR A 23 26.00 -7.05 15.81
N ASN A 24 25.48 -6.13 16.63
CA ASN A 24 26.25 -5.33 17.60
C ASN A 24 27.48 -4.64 16.98
N LEU A 25 27.33 -4.12 15.76
CA LEU A 25 28.38 -3.36 15.07
C LEU A 25 28.26 -1.87 15.40
N SER A 26 29.38 -1.16 15.28
CA SER A 26 29.40 0.30 15.34
C SER A 26 29.41 0.88 13.94
N MET A 27 28.60 1.91 13.69
CA MET A 27 28.70 2.72 12.47
C MET A 27 29.04 4.17 12.77
N GLN A 28 29.75 4.81 11.85
CA GLN A 28 29.87 6.26 11.79
C GLN A 28 28.68 6.83 11.00
N SER A 29 28.24 8.04 11.36
CA SER A 29 27.29 8.78 10.55
C SER A 29 28.07 9.69 9.61
N TYR A 30 27.83 9.55 8.30
CA TYR A 30 28.40 10.41 7.27
C TYR A 30 27.31 11.28 6.69
N PRO A 31 27.57 12.55 6.32
CA PRO A 31 26.59 13.42 5.69
C PRO A 31 26.36 13.09 4.21
N ASP A 32 27.18 12.20 3.63
CA ASP A 32 27.21 11.89 2.21
C ASP A 32 26.72 10.46 1.90
N VAL A 33 25.92 10.35 0.84
CA VAL A 33 25.32 9.08 0.39
C VAL A 33 26.37 8.08 -0.08
N GLN A 34 27.44 8.53 -0.77
CA GLN A 34 28.47 7.63 -1.28
C GLN A 34 29.29 7.03 -0.12
N GLN A 35 29.59 7.83 0.90
CA GLN A 35 30.25 7.34 2.12
C GLN A 35 29.40 6.31 2.87
N LEU A 36 28.09 6.57 3.04
CA LEU A 36 27.17 5.61 3.66
C LEU A 36 27.07 4.31 2.85
N ARG A 37 26.96 4.40 1.52
CA ARG A 37 26.97 3.24 0.63
C ARG A 37 28.26 2.45 0.77
N HIS A 38 29.41 3.13 0.76
CA HIS A 38 30.71 2.48 0.90
C HIS A 38 30.84 1.75 2.24
N GLN A 39 30.40 2.38 3.33
CA GLN A 39 30.39 1.76 4.65
C GLN A 39 29.46 0.55 4.70
N LEU A 40 28.25 0.66 4.14
CA LEU A 40 27.33 -0.47 4.06
C LEU A 40 27.98 -1.65 3.33
N ALA A 41 28.48 -1.42 2.11
CA ALA A 41 29.01 -2.47 1.24
C ALA A 41 30.34 -3.08 1.75
N ASN A 42 31.28 -2.25 2.19
CA ASN A 42 32.67 -2.67 2.43
C ASN A 42 33.03 -2.81 3.92
N ASP A 43 32.15 -2.42 4.84
CA ASP A 43 32.40 -2.55 6.28
C ASP A 43 31.31 -3.38 6.96
N LEU A 44 30.04 -2.99 6.81
CA LEU A 44 28.95 -3.64 7.54
C LEU A 44 28.61 -5.01 6.98
N LEU A 45 28.36 -5.12 5.67
CA LEU A 45 27.92 -6.38 5.07
C LEU A 45 28.98 -7.48 5.15
N ILE A 46 30.27 -7.14 5.05
CA ILE A 46 31.37 -8.12 5.09
C ILE A 46 31.60 -8.68 6.50
N ARG A 47 31.15 -7.98 7.54
CA ARG A 47 31.25 -8.43 8.94
C ARG A 47 30.13 -9.37 9.36
N ILE A 48 29.17 -9.66 8.48
CA ILE A 48 28.09 -10.60 8.77
C ILE A 48 28.69 -12.01 8.81
N PRO A 49 28.53 -12.75 9.93
CA PRO A 49 29.09 -14.09 10.07
C PRO A 49 28.66 -15.03 8.94
N ASP A 50 29.59 -15.84 8.42
CA ASP A 50 29.35 -16.76 7.30
C ASP A 50 28.32 -17.86 7.63
N ASP A 51 28.06 -18.12 8.91
CA ASP A 51 27.06 -19.06 9.41
C ASP A 51 25.65 -18.46 9.58
N GLU A 52 25.48 -17.16 9.32
CA GLU A 52 24.20 -16.46 9.37
C GLU A 52 23.78 -15.92 7.99
N TYR A 53 22.47 -15.88 7.74
CA TYR A 53 21.91 -15.33 6.50
C TYR A 53 21.18 -14.01 6.75
N LEU A 54 21.56 -12.96 6.02
CA LEU A 54 20.85 -11.68 6.04
C LEU A 54 20.06 -11.49 4.73
N ILE A 55 18.77 -11.20 4.85
CA ILE A 55 17.92 -10.80 3.73
C ILE A 55 17.48 -9.35 3.92
N ILE A 56 17.79 -8.49 2.96
CA ILE A 56 17.38 -7.10 2.91
C ILE A 56 16.22 -6.99 1.92
N LEU A 57 15.04 -6.59 2.39
CA LEU A 57 13.86 -6.37 1.58
C LEU A 57 13.65 -4.86 1.41
N LEU A 58 13.73 -4.38 0.17
CA LEU A 58 13.46 -2.99 -0.20
C LEU A 58 12.15 -2.95 -1.00
N ASP A 59 11.08 -2.57 -0.32
CA ASP A 59 9.77 -2.47 -0.93
C ASP A 59 9.58 -1.11 -1.62
N SER A 60 9.12 -1.16 -2.88
CA SER A 60 8.63 -0.03 -3.68
C SER A 60 9.64 1.12 -3.77
N ILE A 61 10.84 0.84 -4.29
CA ILE A 61 11.89 1.86 -4.40
C ILE A 61 11.53 3.01 -5.36
N ASP A 62 10.50 2.83 -6.19
CA ASP A 62 9.89 3.89 -7.00
C ASP A 62 9.25 5.02 -6.17
N GLN A 63 8.92 4.76 -4.89
CA GLN A 63 8.40 5.76 -3.95
C GLN A 63 9.50 6.62 -3.31
N LEU A 64 10.78 6.34 -3.58
CA LEU A 64 11.88 7.21 -3.19
C LEU A 64 11.88 8.49 -4.04
N GLU A 65 12.58 9.51 -3.54
CA GLU A 65 12.84 10.74 -4.31
C GLU A 65 13.59 10.43 -5.63
N THR A 66 13.44 11.33 -6.60
CA THR A 66 13.92 11.10 -7.97
C THR A 66 15.44 10.93 -8.09
N ASP A 67 16.19 11.39 -7.09
CA ASP A 67 17.64 11.20 -6.98
C ASP A 67 18.03 9.74 -6.71
N ALA A 68 17.09 8.89 -6.30
CA ALA A 68 17.29 7.46 -6.08
C ALA A 68 17.22 6.60 -7.35
N TYR A 69 16.66 7.13 -8.45
CA TYR A 69 16.23 6.33 -9.59
C TYR A 69 17.38 5.78 -10.45
N ASP A 70 18.58 6.38 -10.33
CA ASP A 70 19.79 5.86 -10.94
C ASP A 70 20.30 4.57 -10.27
N CYS A 71 19.75 4.22 -9.11
CA CYS A 71 20.06 3.05 -8.29
C CYS A 71 21.56 2.91 -7.90
N HIS A 72 22.42 3.88 -8.20
CA HIS A 72 23.86 3.80 -7.93
C HIS A 72 24.16 3.78 -6.44
N TRP A 73 23.22 4.22 -5.62
CA TRP A 73 23.28 4.16 -4.17
C TRP A 73 23.22 2.72 -3.61
N LEU A 74 22.67 1.77 -4.37
CA LEU A 74 22.59 0.37 -3.96
C LEU A 74 23.95 -0.33 -4.20
N PRO A 75 24.40 -1.23 -3.30
CA PRO A 75 25.54 -2.09 -3.59
C PRO A 75 25.24 -3.02 -4.78
N GLY A 76 26.19 -3.16 -5.70
CA GLY A 76 26.07 -4.11 -6.83
C GLY A 76 26.57 -5.51 -6.51
N LEU A 77 27.30 -5.67 -5.40
CA LEU A 77 27.85 -6.95 -4.94
C LEU A 77 27.49 -7.12 -3.47
N PHE A 78 27.01 -8.31 -3.14
CA PHE A 78 26.67 -8.72 -1.78
C PHE A 78 27.50 -9.96 -1.40
N PRO A 79 27.88 -10.11 -0.13
CA PRO A 79 28.46 -11.36 0.37
C PRO A 79 27.53 -12.56 0.10
N HIS A 80 28.10 -13.77 0.03
CA HIS A 80 27.36 -14.98 -0.36
C HIS A 80 26.17 -15.31 0.56
N ASN A 81 26.30 -14.97 1.85
CA ASN A 81 25.32 -15.13 2.91
C ASN A 81 24.34 -13.94 3.04
N VAL A 82 24.46 -12.94 2.16
CA VAL A 82 23.57 -11.76 2.13
C VAL A 82 22.80 -11.71 0.82
N LYS A 83 21.49 -11.47 0.90
CA LYS A 83 20.62 -11.27 -0.26
C LYS A 83 19.88 -9.94 -0.15
N CYS A 84 19.68 -9.27 -1.27
CA CYS A 84 18.86 -8.07 -1.35
C CYS A 84 17.75 -8.29 -2.39
N ILE A 85 16.51 -8.10 -1.99
CA ILE A 85 15.33 -8.20 -2.83
C ILE A 85 14.73 -6.81 -2.92
N VAL A 86 14.47 -6.36 -4.15
CA VAL A 86 13.98 -5.02 -4.45
C VAL A 86 12.72 -5.13 -5.29
N SER A 87 11.66 -4.40 -4.94
CA SER A 87 10.47 -4.24 -5.78
C SER A 87 10.42 -2.84 -6.39
N THR A 88 10.00 -2.76 -7.66
CA THR A 88 9.77 -1.52 -8.40
C THR A 88 8.67 -1.71 -9.43
N LEU A 89 7.99 -0.63 -9.79
CA LEU A 89 7.16 -0.59 -11.00
C LEU A 89 8.05 -0.74 -12.26
N PRO A 90 7.56 -1.41 -13.32
CA PRO A 90 8.35 -1.68 -14.53
C PRO A 90 8.66 -0.41 -15.34
N ASP A 91 7.72 0.54 -15.37
CA ASP A 91 7.76 1.72 -16.25
C ASP A 91 7.94 3.04 -15.46
N HIS A 92 8.58 3.00 -14.29
CA HIS A 92 8.78 4.19 -13.45
C HIS A 92 10.24 4.61 -13.39
N GLY A 93 10.50 5.89 -13.71
CA GLY A 93 11.79 6.55 -13.43
C GLY A 93 13.04 5.94 -14.06
N ASN A 94 12.92 5.05 -15.06
CA ASN A 94 14.02 4.22 -15.59
C ASN A 94 14.69 3.30 -14.55
N ILE A 95 14.06 3.08 -13.40
CA ILE A 95 14.62 2.30 -12.27
C ILE A 95 14.97 0.88 -12.72
N LEU A 96 14.06 0.21 -13.42
CA LEU A 96 14.30 -1.15 -13.93
C LEU A 96 15.54 -1.23 -14.83
N SER A 97 15.75 -0.23 -15.68
CA SER A 97 16.93 -0.15 -16.55
C SER A 97 18.21 0.06 -15.73
N SER A 98 18.17 0.92 -14.71
CA SER A 98 19.29 1.14 -13.78
C SER A 98 19.65 -0.14 -13.02
N LEU A 99 18.65 -0.85 -12.48
CA LEU A 99 18.86 -2.13 -11.80
C LEU A 99 19.46 -3.20 -12.73
N LYS A 100 18.97 -3.29 -13.97
CA LYS A 100 19.52 -4.18 -15.00
C LYS A 100 21.00 -3.92 -15.24
N ASN A 101 21.43 -2.66 -15.26
CA ASN A 101 22.85 -2.30 -15.41
C ASN A 101 23.67 -2.74 -14.20
N ILE A 102 23.16 -2.58 -12.97
CA ILE A 102 23.86 -2.97 -11.74
C ILE A 102 24.12 -4.48 -11.69
N ILE A 103 23.17 -5.30 -12.14
CA ILE A 103 23.31 -6.76 -12.18
C ILE A 103 24.01 -7.28 -13.44
N ASN A 104 24.55 -6.39 -14.29
CA ASN A 104 25.15 -6.73 -15.58
C ASN A 104 24.22 -7.57 -16.49
N TYR A 105 22.93 -7.25 -16.50
CA TYR A 105 21.93 -7.94 -17.33
C TYR A 105 22.32 -7.89 -18.82
N ASN A 106 22.38 -9.07 -19.45
CA ASN A 106 22.65 -9.18 -20.88
C ASN A 106 21.37 -9.57 -21.64
N PRO A 107 20.80 -8.70 -22.49
CA PRO A 107 19.62 -9.01 -23.29
C PRO A 107 19.81 -10.21 -24.24
N LEU A 108 21.05 -10.53 -24.62
CA LEU A 108 21.38 -11.65 -25.49
C LEU A 108 21.44 -12.99 -24.74
N SER A 109 21.44 -12.97 -23.41
CA SER A 109 21.44 -14.18 -22.56
C SER A 109 20.54 -13.97 -21.32
N PRO A 110 19.21 -13.85 -21.51
CA PRO A 110 18.28 -13.57 -20.40
C PRO A 110 18.28 -14.65 -19.31
N GLN A 111 18.57 -15.89 -19.71
CA GLN A 111 18.54 -17.10 -18.88
C GLN A 111 19.48 -17.01 -17.66
N ASP A 112 20.58 -16.24 -17.78
CA ASP A 112 21.54 -16.04 -16.69
C ASP A 112 20.97 -15.20 -15.53
N THR A 113 19.82 -14.57 -15.75
CA THR A 113 19.18 -13.63 -14.80
C THR A 113 17.69 -13.90 -14.56
N GLU A 114 17.15 -15.01 -15.09
CA GLU A 114 15.73 -15.37 -14.90
C GLU A 114 15.37 -15.54 -13.42
N ASP A 115 16.27 -16.09 -12.62
CA ASP A 115 16.09 -16.25 -11.17
C ASP A 115 16.27 -14.93 -10.38
N ILE A 116 16.76 -13.86 -11.03
CA ILE A 116 17.06 -12.56 -10.41
C ILE A 116 15.96 -11.54 -10.72
N LEU A 117 15.46 -11.53 -11.96
CA LEU A 117 14.42 -10.61 -12.41
C LEU A 117 13.06 -11.31 -12.51
N ILE A 118 12.29 -11.24 -11.42
CA ILE A 118 10.95 -11.80 -11.36
C ILE A 118 9.94 -10.75 -11.81
N ASN A 119 9.34 -10.96 -12.98
CA ASN A 119 8.21 -10.15 -13.45
C ASN A 119 6.91 -10.70 -12.84
N VAL A 120 6.12 -9.83 -12.22
CA VAL A 120 4.80 -10.18 -11.68
C VAL A 120 3.72 -9.62 -12.61
N PRO A 121 3.16 -10.43 -13.53
CA PRO A 121 2.15 -9.96 -14.46
C PRO A 121 0.81 -9.71 -13.75
N ALA A 122 -0.08 -8.99 -14.44
CA ALA A 122 -1.47 -8.92 -14.04
C ALA A 122 -2.16 -10.30 -14.11
N PHE A 123 -3.28 -10.43 -13.41
CA PHE A 123 -4.05 -11.67 -13.40
C PHE A 123 -4.68 -11.96 -14.76
N GLU A 124 -4.67 -13.24 -15.11
CA GLU A 124 -5.52 -13.79 -16.18
C GLU A 124 -6.92 -14.08 -15.62
N ALA A 125 -7.95 -13.92 -16.45
CA ALA A 125 -9.33 -14.17 -16.05
C ALA A 125 -9.56 -15.60 -15.51
N SER A 126 -8.82 -16.59 -16.02
CA SER A 126 -8.82 -17.98 -15.56
C SER A 126 -8.37 -18.14 -14.10
N THR A 127 -7.43 -17.30 -13.66
CA THR A 127 -6.86 -17.37 -12.30
C THR A 127 -7.73 -16.65 -11.28
N VAL A 128 -8.55 -15.68 -11.71
CA VAL A 128 -9.42 -14.90 -10.80
C VAL A 128 -10.39 -15.80 -10.05
N ASP A 129 -11.02 -16.77 -10.72
CA ASP A 129 -11.96 -17.68 -10.08
C ASP A 129 -11.30 -18.52 -8.97
N LEU A 130 -10.05 -18.95 -9.18
CA LEU A 130 -9.28 -19.68 -8.18
C LEU A 130 -9.04 -18.81 -6.95
N VAL A 131 -8.54 -17.58 -7.15
CA VAL A 131 -8.22 -16.68 -6.03
C VAL A 131 -9.47 -16.26 -5.27
N TYR A 132 -10.57 -15.96 -5.97
CA TYR A 132 -11.83 -15.62 -5.31
C TYR A 132 -12.42 -16.78 -4.53
N ASN A 133 -12.31 -18.02 -5.01
CA ASN A 133 -12.77 -19.18 -4.25
C ASN A 133 -11.97 -19.36 -2.96
N ASP A 134 -10.65 -19.18 -3.01
CA ASP A 134 -9.78 -19.26 -1.83
C ASP A 134 -10.12 -18.15 -0.82
N TRP A 135 -10.28 -16.90 -1.28
CA TRP A 135 -10.64 -15.78 -0.41
C TRP A 135 -12.05 -15.92 0.18
N LEU A 136 -13.02 -16.44 -0.59
CA LEU A 136 -14.36 -16.76 -0.09
C LEU A 136 -14.30 -17.83 1.00
N ALA A 137 -13.51 -18.88 0.80
CA ALA A 137 -13.32 -19.94 1.78
C ALA A 137 -12.70 -19.41 3.08
N MET A 138 -11.69 -18.53 2.98
CA MET A 138 -11.09 -17.85 4.14
C MET A 138 -12.11 -17.00 4.91
N LYS A 139 -12.99 -16.27 4.21
CA LYS A 139 -14.10 -15.50 4.82
C LYS A 139 -15.29 -16.37 5.25
N LYS A 140 -15.26 -17.71 5.04
CA LYS A 140 -16.37 -18.63 5.29
C LYS A 140 -17.66 -18.21 4.56
N ARG A 141 -17.52 -17.75 3.32
CA ARG A 141 -18.60 -17.24 2.46
C ARG A 141 -18.67 -18.07 1.18
N SER A 142 -19.82 -17.97 0.51
CA SER A 142 -20.05 -18.59 -0.80
C SER A 142 -20.95 -17.69 -1.64
N LEU A 143 -20.81 -17.79 -2.96
CA LEU A 143 -21.64 -17.08 -3.92
C LEU A 143 -22.63 -18.05 -4.59
N SER A 144 -23.79 -17.53 -5.00
CA SER A 144 -24.76 -18.26 -5.83
C SER A 144 -24.23 -18.46 -7.26
N ASP A 145 -24.85 -19.39 -8.00
CA ASP A 145 -24.46 -19.66 -9.39
C ASP A 145 -24.63 -18.43 -10.29
N GLU A 146 -25.68 -17.64 -10.06
CA GLU A 146 -25.92 -16.37 -10.77
C GLU A 146 -24.81 -15.34 -10.51
N GLN A 147 -24.40 -15.19 -9.24
CA GLN A 147 -23.32 -14.29 -8.84
C GLN A 147 -21.98 -14.74 -9.42
N ARG A 148 -21.70 -16.05 -9.43
CA ARG A 148 -20.49 -16.62 -10.05
C ARG A 148 -20.45 -16.38 -11.55
N SER A 149 -21.56 -16.62 -12.24
CA SER A 149 -21.66 -16.36 -13.68
C SER A 149 -21.40 -14.90 -14.00
N PHE A 150 -22.00 -13.98 -13.23
CA PHE A 150 -21.78 -12.55 -13.40
C PHE A 150 -20.32 -12.15 -13.25
N ILE A 151 -19.63 -12.67 -12.22
CA ILE A 151 -18.22 -12.36 -11.98
C ILE A 151 -17.33 -12.88 -13.11
N SER A 152 -17.55 -14.14 -13.54
CA SER A 152 -16.80 -14.73 -14.66
C SER A 152 -16.96 -13.88 -15.92
N ASP A 153 -18.18 -13.44 -16.24
CA ASP A 153 -18.44 -12.61 -17.41
C ASP A 153 -17.80 -11.22 -17.29
N LEU A 154 -17.86 -10.62 -16.10
CA LEU A 154 -17.19 -9.35 -15.81
C LEU A 154 -15.68 -9.44 -16.04
N MET A 155 -15.05 -10.52 -15.58
CA MET A 155 -13.59 -10.71 -15.63
C MET A 155 -13.09 -11.08 -17.03
N LYS A 156 -13.88 -11.83 -17.82
CA LYS A 156 -13.57 -12.12 -19.23
C LYS A 156 -13.45 -10.85 -20.07
N ASP A 157 -14.25 -9.84 -19.76
CA ASP A 157 -14.24 -8.55 -20.46
C ASP A 157 -13.12 -7.60 -20.00
N GLN A 158 -12.33 -7.98 -18.98
CA GLN A 158 -11.21 -7.16 -18.51
C GLN A 158 -9.91 -7.55 -19.21
N THR A 159 -9.14 -6.53 -19.57
CA THR A 159 -7.74 -6.68 -19.95
C THR A 159 -6.88 -6.17 -18.79
N ASN A 160 -5.77 -6.85 -18.49
CA ASN A 160 -4.80 -6.43 -17.45
C ASN A 160 -5.42 -6.31 -16.03
N ILE A 161 -5.90 -7.42 -15.47
CA ILE A 161 -6.57 -7.45 -14.16
C ILE A 161 -5.55 -7.22 -13.04
N LEU A 162 -5.49 -5.99 -12.54
CA LEU A 162 -4.57 -5.62 -11.46
C LEU A 162 -4.98 -6.30 -10.13
N PRO A 163 -4.00 -6.75 -9.30
CA PRO A 163 -4.30 -7.32 -7.99
C PRO A 163 -5.19 -6.43 -7.10
N LEU A 164 -4.95 -5.11 -7.11
CA LEU A 164 -5.75 -4.16 -6.35
C LEU A 164 -7.19 -4.04 -6.86
N TYR A 165 -7.39 -4.05 -8.18
CA TYR A 165 -8.73 -4.09 -8.77
C TYR A 165 -9.48 -5.35 -8.32
N MET A 166 -8.80 -6.49 -8.39
CA MET A 166 -9.34 -7.78 -7.98
C MET A 166 -9.74 -7.79 -6.50
N LYS A 167 -8.89 -7.22 -5.63
CA LYS A 167 -9.18 -7.07 -4.20
C LYS A 167 -10.39 -6.18 -3.93
N LEU A 168 -10.46 -5.00 -4.56
CA LEU A 168 -11.59 -4.08 -4.40
C LEU A 168 -12.92 -4.69 -4.85
N MET A 169 -12.91 -5.37 -6.00
CA MET A 169 -14.09 -6.08 -6.51
C MET A 169 -14.51 -7.22 -5.58
N PHE A 170 -13.54 -8.00 -5.08
CA PHE A 170 -13.81 -9.03 -4.09
C PHE A 170 -14.47 -8.49 -2.84
N ASP A 171 -14.01 -7.36 -2.30
CA ASP A 171 -14.59 -6.80 -1.09
C ASP A 171 -16.05 -6.41 -1.31
N ILE A 172 -16.38 -5.85 -2.48
CA ILE A 172 -17.78 -5.60 -2.87
C ILE A 172 -18.58 -6.92 -2.91
N PHE A 173 -18.10 -7.92 -3.65
CA PHE A 173 -18.80 -9.21 -3.81
C PHE A 173 -18.96 -9.98 -2.50
N SER A 174 -17.97 -9.88 -1.63
CA SER A 174 -17.94 -10.56 -0.33
C SER A 174 -19.01 -10.05 0.63
N THR A 175 -19.70 -8.95 0.30
CA THR A 175 -20.85 -8.42 1.06
C THR A 175 -22.20 -8.91 0.57
N TRP A 176 -22.29 -9.61 -0.57
CA TRP A 176 -23.57 -10.03 -1.15
C TRP A 176 -24.25 -11.17 -0.40
N HIS A 177 -25.55 -11.06 -0.21
CA HIS A 177 -26.40 -12.15 0.21
C HIS A 177 -26.89 -12.92 -1.02
N SER A 178 -27.34 -14.16 -0.83
CA SER A 178 -27.85 -14.97 -1.94
C SER A 178 -29.13 -14.42 -2.59
N TYR A 179 -29.84 -13.54 -1.89
CA TYR A 179 -31.07 -12.89 -2.35
C TYR A 179 -30.86 -11.46 -2.85
N ASP A 180 -29.62 -10.93 -2.78
CA ASP A 180 -29.33 -9.58 -3.24
C ASP A 180 -29.38 -9.54 -4.78
N THR A 181 -30.05 -8.52 -5.33
CA THR A 181 -30.01 -8.25 -6.76
C THR A 181 -28.66 -7.66 -7.13
N ILE A 182 -28.03 -8.19 -8.19
CA ILE A 182 -26.74 -7.69 -8.67
C ILE A 182 -26.89 -6.29 -9.25
N ASP A 183 -26.11 -5.35 -8.71
CA ASP A 183 -26.06 -3.98 -9.20
C ASP A 183 -25.46 -3.92 -10.61
N VAL A 184 -26.22 -3.38 -11.56
CA VAL A 184 -25.84 -3.31 -12.97
C VAL A 184 -24.66 -2.35 -13.18
N GLU A 185 -24.49 -1.35 -12.30
CA GLU A 185 -23.37 -0.40 -12.38
C GLU A 185 -22.01 -1.09 -12.23
N LEU A 186 -21.96 -2.28 -11.60
CA LEU A 186 -20.73 -3.04 -11.44
C LEU A 186 -20.10 -3.46 -12.78
N LYS A 187 -20.91 -3.60 -13.84
CA LYS A 187 -20.40 -3.87 -15.19
C LYS A 187 -19.54 -2.73 -15.75
N ARG A 188 -19.71 -1.51 -15.21
CA ARG A 188 -18.98 -0.31 -15.64
C ARG A 188 -17.66 -0.14 -14.91
N LEU A 189 -17.39 -0.93 -13.86
CA LEU A 189 -16.14 -0.83 -13.11
C LEU A 189 -15.03 -1.52 -13.88
N LYS A 190 -14.24 -0.74 -14.63
CA LYS A 190 -13.16 -1.23 -15.49
C LYS A 190 -11.79 -0.92 -14.94
N THR A 191 -11.70 0.01 -13.99
CA THR A 191 -10.45 0.47 -13.40
C THR A 191 -10.51 0.46 -11.88
N VAL A 192 -9.34 0.54 -11.24
CA VAL A 192 -9.22 0.74 -9.79
C VAL A 192 -9.95 2.01 -9.34
N ASP A 193 -9.86 3.10 -10.11
CA ASP A 193 -10.55 4.36 -9.80
C ASP A 193 -12.08 4.20 -9.80
N ASP A 194 -12.63 3.45 -10.76
CA ASP A 194 -14.06 3.14 -10.78
C ASP A 194 -14.49 2.39 -9.52
N CYS A 195 -13.71 1.38 -9.11
CA CYS A 195 -13.99 0.61 -7.90
C CYS A 195 -13.95 1.48 -6.65
N ILE A 196 -12.97 2.37 -6.52
CA ILE A 196 -12.85 3.30 -5.39
C ILE A 196 -14.05 4.26 -5.35
N ARG A 197 -14.44 4.84 -6.51
CA ARG A 197 -15.63 5.71 -6.59
C ARG A 197 -16.90 4.97 -6.20
N TYR A 198 -17.06 3.73 -6.66
CA TYR A 198 -18.19 2.89 -6.31
C TYR A 198 -18.25 2.65 -4.80
N LEU A 199 -17.14 2.24 -4.19
CA LEU A 199 -17.01 2.01 -2.75
C LEU A 199 -17.36 3.28 -1.97
N PHE A 200 -16.79 4.44 -2.35
CA PHE A 200 -17.04 5.70 -1.66
C PHE A 200 -18.50 6.14 -1.79
N ASN A 201 -19.13 5.96 -2.94
CA ASN A 201 -20.55 6.27 -3.10
C ASN A 201 -21.43 5.37 -2.23
N ARG A 202 -21.08 4.08 -2.11
CA ARG A 202 -21.77 3.17 -1.20
C ARG A 202 -21.59 3.57 0.27
N LEU A 203 -20.37 3.88 0.70
CA LEU A 203 -20.08 4.28 2.08
C LEU A 203 -20.76 5.61 2.44
N LYS A 204 -20.85 6.56 1.50
CA LYS A 204 -21.64 7.79 1.67
C LYS A 204 -23.11 7.54 2.00
N VAL A 205 -23.69 6.45 1.49
CA VAL A 205 -25.10 6.08 1.75
C VAL A 205 -25.25 5.32 3.06
N ILE A 206 -24.29 4.46 3.39
CA ILE A 206 -24.27 3.71 4.67
C ILE A 206 -24.10 4.67 5.85
N HIS A 207 -23.24 5.67 5.70
CA HIS A 207 -23.01 6.72 6.66
C HIS A 207 -23.82 7.97 6.33
N ASN A 208 -23.68 9.02 7.14
CA ASN A 208 -24.21 10.33 6.76
C ASN A 208 -23.34 10.90 5.61
N PRO A 209 -23.94 11.31 4.46
CA PRO A 209 -23.18 11.75 3.29
C PRO A 209 -22.25 12.93 3.55
N ILE A 210 -22.72 13.92 4.33
CA ILE A 210 -21.96 15.13 4.65
C ILE A 210 -20.80 14.76 5.59
N LEU A 211 -21.08 14.01 6.65
CA LEU A 211 -20.06 13.53 7.58
C LEU A 211 -18.97 12.73 6.86
N PHE A 212 -19.34 11.73 6.05
CA PHE A 212 -18.38 10.90 5.35
C PHE A 212 -17.53 11.73 4.38
N GLN A 213 -18.16 12.56 3.55
CA GLN A 213 -17.44 13.39 2.59
C GLN A 213 -16.46 14.34 3.29
N ARG A 214 -16.89 15.01 4.37
CA ARG A 214 -16.05 15.92 5.14
C ARG A 214 -14.90 15.20 5.83
N ALA A 215 -15.14 14.01 6.39
CA ALA A 215 -14.07 13.20 6.99
C ALA A 215 -12.96 12.89 5.97
N ILE A 216 -13.32 12.38 4.79
CA ILE A 216 -12.35 12.09 3.71
C ILE A 216 -11.66 13.37 3.22
N CYS A 217 -12.40 14.47 3.05
CA CYS A 217 -11.82 15.75 2.65
C CYS A 217 -10.79 16.28 3.67
N TYR A 218 -11.08 16.20 4.97
CA TYR A 218 -10.14 16.65 5.99
C TYR A 218 -8.91 15.76 6.09
N MET A 219 -9.07 14.44 6.04
CA MET A 219 -7.94 13.50 5.99
C MET A 219 -7.02 13.81 4.81
N THR A 220 -7.59 13.98 3.62
CA THR A 220 -6.81 14.25 2.39
C THR A 220 -6.22 15.65 2.31
N ALA A 221 -6.83 16.64 2.98
CA ALA A 221 -6.29 18.01 3.05
C ALA A 221 -5.09 18.13 4.00
N CYS A 222 -4.99 17.25 5.00
CA CYS A 222 -3.93 17.26 5.99
C CYS A 222 -2.64 16.61 5.46
N ARG A 223 -1.65 17.44 5.12
CA ARG A 223 -0.37 17.01 4.53
C ARG A 223 0.37 15.94 5.35
N ASN A 224 0.32 16.02 6.67
CA ASN A 224 1.02 15.13 7.58
C ASN A 224 0.08 14.10 8.23
N GLY A 225 -1.05 13.81 7.58
CA GLY A 225 -2.12 13.01 8.18
C GLY A 225 -2.84 13.79 9.27
N ILE A 226 -3.87 13.17 9.84
CA ILE A 226 -4.68 13.74 10.91
C ILE A 226 -4.89 12.68 11.99
N SER A 227 -4.68 13.04 13.26
CA SER A 227 -4.99 12.13 14.36
C SER A 227 -6.51 11.97 14.50
N GLN A 228 -6.94 10.89 15.15
CA GLN A 228 -8.37 10.69 15.42
C GLN A 228 -9.00 11.87 16.19
N ASN A 229 -8.29 12.39 17.19
CA ASN A 229 -8.80 13.49 18.00
C ASN A 229 -8.92 14.79 17.18
N GLU A 230 -7.92 15.10 16.36
CA GLU A 230 -7.96 16.26 15.46
C GLU A 230 -9.07 16.14 14.43
N LEU A 231 -9.28 14.95 13.86
CA LEU A 231 -10.36 14.72 12.90
C LEU A 231 -11.73 14.92 13.54
N GLU A 232 -11.93 14.36 14.75
CA GLU A 232 -13.16 14.58 15.52
C GLU A 232 -13.37 16.06 15.86
N ASP A 233 -12.30 16.79 16.23
CA ASP A 233 -12.37 18.21 16.55
C ASP A 233 -12.71 19.03 15.31
N VAL A 234 -12.06 18.81 14.17
CA VAL A 234 -12.33 19.54 12.92
C VAL A 234 -13.74 19.24 12.39
N LEU A 235 -14.19 17.98 12.46
CA LEU A 235 -15.58 17.62 12.12
C LEU A 235 -16.60 18.26 13.06
N SER A 236 -16.23 18.47 14.33
CA SER A 236 -17.07 19.16 15.31
C SER A 236 -17.12 20.67 15.13
N LEU A 237 -16.19 21.25 14.36
CA LEU A 237 -16.18 22.67 13.99
C LEU A 237 -16.93 22.94 12.67
N ASP A 238 -17.29 21.91 11.92
CA ASP A 238 -18.08 22.03 10.69
C ASP A 238 -19.58 22.06 11.04
N ASP A 239 -20.19 23.25 10.92
CA ASP A 239 -21.62 23.46 11.19
C ASP A 239 -22.51 22.59 10.28
N ASP A 240 -22.15 22.36 9.01
CA ASP A 240 -22.92 21.51 8.10
C ASP A 240 -22.89 20.05 8.58
N VAL A 241 -21.73 19.58 9.05
CA VAL A 241 -21.59 18.24 9.64
C VAL A 241 -22.45 18.13 10.89
N LEU A 242 -22.33 19.06 11.83
CA LEU A 242 -23.11 19.05 13.06
C LEU A 242 -24.61 19.05 12.78
N ILE A 243 -25.09 19.91 11.89
CA ILE A 243 -26.51 19.97 11.51
C ILE A 243 -26.96 18.63 10.91
N SER A 244 -26.14 18.03 10.05
CA SER A 244 -26.45 16.74 9.41
C SER A 244 -26.48 15.57 10.40
N VAL A 245 -25.65 15.59 11.45
CA VAL A 245 -25.58 14.53 12.46
C VAL A 245 -26.67 14.69 13.52
N PHE A 246 -27.01 15.93 13.86
CA PHE A 246 -27.90 16.30 14.96
C PHE A 246 -29.22 16.89 14.44
N GLU A 247 -29.91 16.17 13.55
CA GLU A 247 -31.10 16.68 12.84
C GLU A 247 -32.26 17.09 13.76
N HIS A 248 -32.38 16.48 14.94
CA HIS A 248 -33.54 16.64 15.82
C HIS A 248 -33.21 17.20 17.21
N TYR A 249 -31.93 17.38 17.54
CA TYR A 249 -31.51 17.77 18.87
C TYR A 249 -30.14 18.43 18.86
N ILE A 250 -30.02 19.62 19.46
CA ILE A 250 -28.73 20.29 19.63
C ILE A 250 -28.10 19.82 20.94
N PRO A 251 -26.93 19.14 20.91
CA PRO A 251 -26.26 18.71 22.14
C PRO A 251 -25.72 19.92 22.92
N PRO A 252 -25.66 19.82 24.28
CA PRO A 252 -25.12 20.88 25.13
C PRO A 252 -23.64 21.15 24.83
N ILE A 253 -22.93 20.11 24.38
CA ILE A 253 -21.55 20.19 23.88
C ILE A 253 -21.62 19.89 22.38
N ARG A 254 -21.25 20.87 21.55
CA ARG A 254 -21.18 20.72 20.09
C ARG A 254 -19.95 19.91 19.71
N ARG A 255 -20.05 18.60 19.82
CA ARG A 255 -19.02 17.63 19.41
C ARG A 255 -19.68 16.45 18.73
N ILE A 256 -19.11 15.97 17.63
CA ILE A 256 -19.59 14.76 16.98
C ILE A 256 -19.38 13.55 17.90
N PRO A 257 -20.29 12.57 17.95
CA PRO A 257 -20.06 11.33 18.67
C PRO A 257 -18.93 10.54 18.02
N GLY A 258 -17.84 10.27 18.74
CA GLY A 258 -16.65 9.57 18.20
C GLY A 258 -16.96 8.21 17.57
N ILE A 259 -18.02 7.53 18.03
CA ILE A 259 -18.49 6.27 17.45
C ILE A 259 -18.84 6.38 15.95
N LEU A 260 -19.26 7.55 15.47
CA LEU A 260 -19.57 7.75 14.05
C LEU A 260 -18.30 7.64 13.20
N TRP A 261 -17.22 8.28 13.65
CA TRP A 261 -15.92 8.13 13.02
C TRP A 261 -15.40 6.69 13.15
N THR A 262 -15.51 6.07 14.32
CA THR A 262 -15.08 4.67 14.51
C THR A 262 -15.72 3.73 13.50
N ARG A 263 -17.02 3.90 13.18
CA ARG A 263 -17.70 3.10 12.16
C ARG A 263 -17.18 3.35 10.76
N ILE A 264 -16.97 4.62 10.38
CA ILE A 264 -16.38 4.99 9.08
C ILE A 264 -14.98 4.38 8.94
N ARG A 265 -14.15 4.50 9.99
CA ARG A 265 -12.81 3.93 10.03
C ARG A 265 -12.83 2.42 9.85
N ASN A 266 -13.70 1.71 10.57
CA ASN A 266 -13.81 0.25 10.45
C ASN A 266 -14.18 -0.21 9.03
N ASP A 267 -15.06 0.54 8.35
CA ASP A 267 -15.46 0.22 6.97
C ASP A 267 -14.37 0.59 5.93
N LEU A 268 -13.38 1.40 6.33
CA LEU A 268 -12.24 1.83 5.51
C LEU A 268 -10.90 1.24 5.96
N ASP A 269 -10.89 0.37 6.97
CA ASP A 269 -9.69 -0.06 7.70
C ASP A 269 -8.60 -0.60 6.78
N GLU A 270 -8.98 -1.42 5.79
CA GLU A 270 -8.04 -2.01 4.81
C GLU A 270 -7.50 -1.00 3.77
N TYR A 271 -8.06 0.21 3.70
CA TYR A 271 -7.74 1.25 2.71
C TYR A 271 -7.04 2.47 3.29
N ILE A 272 -7.01 2.56 4.61
CA ILE A 272 -6.41 3.67 5.36
C ILE A 272 -5.02 3.25 5.84
N THR A 273 -4.07 4.18 5.88
CA THR A 273 -2.75 3.92 6.46
C THR A 273 -2.56 4.72 7.74
N GLU A 274 -2.12 4.05 8.80
CA GLU A 274 -1.70 4.71 10.04
C GLU A 274 -0.19 4.85 10.11
N LYS A 275 0.26 6.00 10.62
CA LYS A 275 1.68 6.29 10.86
C LYS A 275 1.83 7.00 12.19
N GLU A 276 2.96 6.79 12.86
CA GLU A 276 3.34 7.59 14.02
C GLU A 276 4.07 8.86 13.56
N VAL A 277 3.61 10.01 14.04
CA VAL A 277 4.22 11.34 13.86
C VAL A 277 4.19 12.02 15.23
N ASP A 278 5.35 12.47 15.72
CA ASP A 278 5.50 13.17 17.01
C ASP A 278 4.77 12.47 18.17
N ASP A 279 5.02 11.16 18.35
CA ASP A 279 4.42 10.29 19.37
C ASP A 279 2.88 10.15 19.28
N SER A 280 2.28 10.51 18.15
CA SER A 280 0.84 10.41 17.89
C SER A 280 0.56 9.58 16.64
N SER A 281 -0.43 8.68 16.72
CA SER A 281 -0.92 7.97 15.51
C SER A 281 -1.78 8.91 14.67
N VAL A 282 -1.36 9.12 13.43
CA VAL A 282 -2.05 9.90 12.41
C VAL A 282 -2.49 9.01 11.26
N ILE A 283 -3.60 9.40 10.67
CA ILE A 283 -4.32 8.64 9.66
C ILE A 283 -4.14 9.33 8.31
N TYR A 284 -3.88 8.53 7.27
CA TYR A 284 -3.73 8.93 5.87
C TYR A 284 -4.72 8.19 4.97
#